data_AF-A0A1V5USJ3-F1
#
_entry.id   AF-A0A1V5USJ3-F1
#
_cell.length_a   1.000
_cell.length_b   1.000
_cell.length_c   1.000
_cell.angle_alpha   90.00
_cell.angle_beta   90.00
_cell.angle_gamma   90.00
#
_symmetry.space_group_name_H-M   'P 1'
#
loop_
_entity.id
_entity.type
_entity.pdbx_description
1 polymer ?
#
loop_
_entity_poly.entity_id
_entity_poly.type
_entity_poly.pdbx_seq_one_letter_code
_entity_poly.pdbx_strand_id
1 'polypeptide(L)'
;MVQRIFIFLLVFCAAVSFAGDLTTKSGKIYKNYAIMGAAPNGIRVFHDGGVVVLPVSEFPPELKEVVEKIAKDIPAAKKAAAEKAKEQQAQAAEKKKQAQAEAARQKKSAALLAEEEKAEQEKQAKLIKATPAASGGATGGSGSKSLGISLKK
;
A
#
# COMPACT_ATOMS: atom_id res chain seq x y z
N MET A 1 3.09 37.03 7.96
CA MET A 1 2.29 35.79 7.93
C MET A 1 3.11 34.52 8.26
N VAL A 2 4.26 34.65 8.93
CA VAL A 2 5.20 33.53 9.18
C VAL A 2 5.33 33.17 10.67
N GLN A 3 4.86 34.04 11.57
CA GLN A 3 4.96 33.89 13.02
C GLN A 3 4.06 32.78 13.62
N ARG A 4 3.07 32.29 12.87
CA ARG A 4 2.11 31.28 13.36
C ARG A 4 2.52 29.83 13.09
N ILE A 5 3.51 29.61 12.21
CA ILE A 5 3.98 28.27 11.84
C ILE A 5 4.97 27.71 12.88
N PHE A 6 5.64 28.58 13.64
CA PHE A 6 6.60 28.16 14.67
C PHE A 6 5.96 27.65 15.97
N ILE A 7 4.68 27.93 16.21
CA ILE A 7 3.98 27.47 17.42
C ILE A 7 3.41 26.05 17.26
N PHE A 8 3.22 25.57 16.03
CA PHE A 8 2.75 24.19 15.78
C PHE A 8 3.88 23.15 15.71
N LEU A 9 5.14 23.60 15.54
CA LEU A 9 6.32 22.73 15.55
C LEU A 9 6.95 22.56 16.95
N LEU A 10 6.34 23.18 17.97
CA LEU A 10 6.74 23.11 19.37
C LEU A 10 5.66 22.41 20.21
N VAL A 11 4.98 21.42 19.64
CA VAL A 11 4.56 20.26 20.46
C VAL A 11 5.83 19.48 20.73
N PHE A 12 6.62 20.02 21.65
CA PHE A 12 7.77 19.37 22.26
C PHE A 12 7.20 18.12 22.93
N CYS A 13 7.25 17.02 22.18
CA CYS A 13 7.03 15.69 22.70
C CYS A 13 8.15 15.48 23.72
N ALA A 14 7.90 15.91 24.95
CA ALA A 14 8.75 15.68 26.10
C ALA A 14 8.70 14.17 26.36
N ALA A 15 9.39 13.41 25.50
CA ALA A 15 9.74 12.04 25.75
C ALA A 15 10.66 12.07 26.96
N VAL A 16 10.11 11.74 28.12
CA VAL A 16 10.92 11.45 29.29
C VAL A 16 11.58 10.11 29.00
N SER A 17 12.82 10.18 28.52
CA SER A 17 13.68 9.02 28.35
C SER A 17 14.16 8.58 29.74
N PHE A 18 13.71 7.42 30.19
CA PHE A 18 14.23 6.81 31.40
C PHE A 18 15.37 5.87 30.99
N ALA A 19 16.59 6.15 31.43
CA ALA A 19 17.75 5.30 31.19
C ALA A 19 17.74 3.99 32.03
N GLY A 20 16.57 3.59 32.52
CA GLY A 20 16.38 2.40 33.36
C GLY A 20 15.64 1.30 32.61
N ASP A 21 15.61 0.11 33.20
CA ASP A 21 14.83 -1.02 32.70
C ASP A 21 13.38 -0.92 33.20
N LEU A 22 12.40 -0.85 32.30
CA LEU A 22 10.99 -0.91 32.66
C LEU A 22 10.58 -2.35 32.91
N THR A 23 10.34 -2.70 34.16
CA THR A 23 9.73 -3.98 34.51
C THR A 23 8.21 -3.82 34.61
N THR A 24 7.46 -4.50 33.75
CA THR A 24 5.99 -4.53 33.85
C THR A 24 5.53 -5.45 34.96
N LYS A 25 4.27 -5.31 35.40
CA LYS A 25 3.68 -6.23 36.38
C LYS A 25 3.64 -7.68 35.91
N SER A 26 3.55 -7.91 34.61
CA SER A 26 3.71 -9.24 34.01
C SER A 26 5.14 -9.79 34.06
N GLY A 27 6.11 -9.06 34.61
CA GLY A 27 7.52 -9.45 34.67
C GLY A 27 8.28 -9.28 33.37
N LYS A 28 7.74 -8.56 32.37
CA LYS A 28 8.47 -8.24 31.14
C LYS A 28 9.39 -7.05 31.38
N ILE A 29 10.65 -7.20 31.00
CA ILE A 29 11.66 -6.16 31.16
C ILE A 29 11.91 -5.52 29.80
N TYR A 30 11.67 -4.22 29.70
CA TYR A 30 11.95 -3.40 28.53
C TYR A 30 13.16 -2.51 28.83
N LYS A 31 14.28 -2.83 28.19
CA LYS A 31 15.53 -2.06 28.32
C LYS A 31 15.45 -0.76 27.53
N ASN A 32 16.08 0.29 28.07
CA ASN A 32 16.17 1.62 27.46
C ASN A 32 14.81 2.13 26.97
N TYR A 33 13.84 2.21 27.89
CA TYR A 33 12.49 2.58 27.50
C TYR A 33 12.27 4.09 27.47
N ALA A 34 11.51 4.55 26.49
CA ALA A 34 11.04 5.92 26.39
C ALA A 34 9.52 5.94 26.24
N ILE A 35 8.84 6.70 27.09
CA ILE A 35 7.39 6.86 26.99
C ILE A 35 7.11 7.91 25.91
N MET A 36 6.51 7.48 24.80
CA MET A 36 6.17 8.35 23.67
C MET A 36 4.83 9.08 23.86
N GLY A 37 3.95 8.57 24.72
CA GLY A 37 2.68 9.20 25.06
C GLY A 37 1.45 8.31 24.89
N ALA A 38 0.27 8.93 24.86
CA ALA A 38 -1.00 8.22 24.86
C ALA A 38 -1.29 7.59 23.49
N ALA A 39 -1.71 6.33 23.51
CA ALA A 39 -2.24 5.61 22.36
C ALA A 39 -3.72 5.27 22.61
N PRO A 40 -4.50 4.97 21.54
CA PRO A 40 -5.90 4.56 21.70
C PRO A 40 -6.09 3.42 22.69
N ASN A 41 -5.16 2.47 22.79
CA ASN A 41 -5.32 1.26 23.61
C ASN A 41 -4.41 1.24 24.86
N GLY A 42 -3.75 2.36 25.20
CA GLY A 42 -2.80 2.40 26.32
C GLY A 42 -1.74 3.48 26.13
N ILE A 43 -0.53 3.22 26.60
CA ILE A 43 0.61 4.12 26.46
C ILE A 43 1.61 3.50 25.50
N ARG A 44 2.09 4.32 24.55
CA ARG A 44 3.13 3.93 23.61
C ARG A 44 4.49 4.07 24.27
N VAL A 45 5.21 2.96 24.30
CA VAL A 45 6.56 2.86 24.88
C VAL A 45 7.49 2.39 23.78
N PHE A 46 8.56 3.16 23.55
CA PHE A 46 9.70 2.78 22.75
C PHE A 46 10.71 2.05 23.63
N HIS A 47 11.33 0.99 23.15
CA HIS A 47 12.39 0.25 23.81
C HIS A 47 13.36 -0.30 22.74
N ASP A 48 14.45 -0.95 23.14
CA ASP A 48 15.45 -1.49 22.20
C ASP A 48 14.86 -2.50 21.17
N GLY A 49 13.76 -3.15 21.51
CA GLY A 49 13.06 -4.10 20.64
C GLY A 49 11.97 -3.46 19.77
N GLY A 50 11.81 -2.13 19.81
CA GLY A 50 10.85 -1.39 19.00
C GLY A 50 9.79 -0.65 19.82
N VAL A 51 8.60 -0.49 19.23
CA VAL A 51 7.48 0.25 19.84
C VAL A 51 6.39 -0.71 20.27
N VAL A 52 6.06 -0.70 21.57
CA VAL A 52 4.95 -1.46 22.14
C VAL A 52 3.89 -0.53 22.71
N VAL A 53 2.63 -0.94 22.66
CA VAL A 53 1.53 -0.25 23.36
C VAL A 53 1.18 -1.08 24.58
N LEU A 54 1.45 -0.54 25.77
CA LEU A 54 1.16 -1.20 27.03
C LEU A 54 -0.08 -0.57 27.70
N PRO A 55 -0.99 -1.37 28.26
CA PRO A 55 -2.10 -0.84 29.03
C PRO A 55 -1.58 -0.24 30.34
N VAL A 56 -2.29 0.78 30.84
CA VAL A 56 -1.95 1.51 32.08
C VAL A 56 -1.77 0.55 33.28
N SER A 57 -2.53 -0.54 33.33
CA SER A 57 -2.48 -1.54 34.41
C SER A 57 -1.15 -2.30 34.51
N GLU A 58 -0.40 -2.42 33.42
CA GLU A 58 0.87 -3.17 33.34
C GLU A 58 2.07 -2.37 33.85
N PHE A 59 1.93 -1.07 34.06
CA PHE A 59 3.04 -0.23 34.51
C PHE A 59 3.32 -0.42 36.01
N PRO A 60 4.60 -0.36 36.41
CA PRO A 60 4.99 -0.42 37.81
C PRO A 60 4.44 0.79 38.59
N PRO A 61 4.29 0.65 39.92
CA PRO A 61 3.73 1.71 40.76
C PRO A 61 4.52 3.02 40.70
N GLU A 62 5.83 2.94 40.46
CA GLU A 62 6.74 4.08 40.37
C GLU A 62 6.42 5.03 39.21
N LEU A 63 5.80 4.52 38.15
CA LEU A 63 5.45 5.30 36.96
C LEU A 63 3.97 5.68 36.91
N LYS A 64 3.18 5.34 37.96
CA LYS A 64 1.73 5.57 37.99
C LYS A 64 1.36 7.02 37.71
N GLU A 65 2.04 7.99 38.30
CA GLU A 65 1.71 9.41 38.11
C GLU A 65 1.92 9.86 36.65
N VAL A 66 3.04 9.48 36.05
CA VAL A 66 3.36 9.77 34.64
C VAL A 66 2.33 9.10 33.73
N VAL A 67 2.05 7.83 34.00
CA VAL A 67 1.10 7.00 33.26
C VAL A 67 -0.32 7.56 33.37
N GLU A 68 -0.75 8.00 34.55
CA GLU A 68 -2.08 8.56 34.79
C GLU A 68 -2.24 9.93 34.10
N LYS A 69 -1.18 10.76 34.12
CA LYS A 69 -1.15 12.03 33.39
C LYS A 69 -1.36 11.79 31.89
N ILE A 70 -0.67 10.80 31.32
CA ILE A 70 -0.80 10.41 29.92
C ILE A 70 -2.14 9.71 29.64
N ALA A 71 -2.67 8.95 30.61
CA ALA A 71 -3.94 8.26 30.48
C ALA A 71 -5.13 9.22 30.26
N LYS A 72 -5.06 10.43 30.82
CA LYS A 72 -6.04 11.50 30.58
C LYS A 72 -6.11 11.94 29.12
N ASP A 73 -5.02 11.77 28.36
CA ASP A 73 -4.96 12.10 26.94
C ASP A 73 -5.37 10.94 26.02
N ILE A 74 -5.55 9.71 26.54
CA ILE A 74 -6.06 8.56 25.78
C ILE A 74 -7.38 8.85 25.05
N PRO A 75 -8.42 9.45 25.67
CA PRO A 75 -9.66 9.77 24.95
C PRO A 75 -9.43 10.76 23.81
N ALA A 76 -8.53 11.74 23.96
CA ALA A 76 -8.17 12.66 22.89
C ALA A 76 -7.43 11.93 21.76
N ALA A 77 -6.48 11.05 22.11
CA ALA A 77 -5.76 10.21 21.16
C ALA A 77 -6.69 9.26 20.38
N LYS A 78 -7.70 8.67 21.05
CA LYS A 78 -8.75 7.85 20.40
C LYS A 78 -9.54 8.66 19.38
N LYS A 79 -10.00 9.87 19.75
CA LYS A 79 -10.77 10.73 18.85
C LYS A 79 -9.94 11.14 17.64
N ALA A 80 -8.70 11.58 17.86
CA ALA A 80 -7.78 11.94 16.77
C ALA A 80 -7.49 10.75 15.84
N ALA A 81 -7.29 9.55 16.40
CA ALA A 81 -7.09 8.34 15.60
C ALA A 81 -8.34 7.96 14.80
N ALA A 82 -9.52 8.09 15.40
CA ALA A 82 -10.78 7.82 14.72
C ALA A 82 -11.06 8.81 13.58
N GLU A 83 -10.76 10.10 13.78
CA GLU A 83 -10.88 11.13 12.74
C GLU A 83 -9.92 10.88 11.58
N LYS A 84 -8.64 10.62 11.88
CA LYS A 84 -7.66 10.23 10.86
C LYS A 84 -8.05 8.96 10.12
N ALA A 85 -8.61 7.97 10.81
CA ALA A 85 -9.09 6.75 10.17
C ALA A 85 -10.26 7.04 9.22
N LYS A 86 -11.20 7.92 9.59
CA LYS A 86 -12.29 8.35 8.71
C LYS A 86 -11.78 9.09 7.49
N GLU A 87 -10.84 10.01 7.66
CA GLU A 87 -10.25 10.77 6.55
C GLU A 87 -9.46 9.86 5.61
N GLN A 88 -8.64 8.94 6.15
CA GLN A 88 -7.93 7.94 5.37
C GLN A 88 -8.88 7.01 4.63
N GLN A 89 -9.99 6.60 5.24
CA GLN A 89 -11.02 5.80 4.56
C GLN A 89 -11.68 6.57 3.42
N ALA A 90 -12.01 7.85 3.61
CA ALA A 90 -12.57 8.69 2.56
C ALA A 90 -11.59 8.86 1.38
N GLN A 91 -10.33 9.20 1.67
CA GLN A 91 -9.28 9.31 0.67
C GLN A 91 -8.99 7.98 -0.05
N ALA A 92 -8.98 6.86 0.67
CA ALA A 92 -8.77 5.54 0.09
C ALA A 92 -9.95 5.11 -0.79
N ALA A 93 -11.18 5.45 -0.40
CA ALA A 93 -12.37 5.19 -1.20
C ALA A 93 -12.35 6.01 -2.50
N GLU A 94 -11.95 7.28 -2.43
CA GLU A 94 -11.82 8.15 -3.60
C GLU A 94 -10.74 7.66 -4.56
N LYS A 95 -9.54 7.35 -4.05
CA LYS A 95 -8.45 6.76 -4.85
C LYS A 95 -8.86 5.44 -5.50
N LYS A 96 -9.60 4.57 -4.78
CA LYS A 96 -10.14 3.34 -5.36
C LYS A 96 -11.15 3.61 -6.48
N LYS A 97 -12.04 4.60 -6.32
CA LYS A 97 -12.98 5.00 -7.38
C LYS A 97 -12.26 5.54 -8.61
N GLN A 98 -11.25 6.38 -8.41
CA GLN A 98 -10.42 6.92 -9.50
C GLN A 98 -9.68 5.80 -10.23
N ALA A 99 -8.96 4.92 -9.50
CA ALA A 99 -8.25 3.79 -10.09
C ALA A 99 -9.19 2.82 -10.83
N GLN A 100 -10.40 2.57 -10.31
CA GLN A 100 -11.40 1.75 -11.00
C GLN A 100 -11.92 2.42 -12.28
N ALA A 101 -12.17 3.73 -12.26
CA ALA A 101 -12.61 4.47 -13.43
C ALA A 101 -11.51 4.50 -14.51
N GLU A 102 -10.25 4.68 -14.13
CA GLU A 102 -9.10 4.62 -15.04
C GLU A 102 -8.90 3.22 -15.61
N ALA A 103 -8.95 2.17 -14.78
CA ALA A 103 -8.86 0.80 -15.26
C ALA A 103 -10.02 0.45 -16.22
N ALA A 104 -11.24 0.94 -15.96
CA ALA A 104 -12.37 0.77 -16.85
C ALA A 104 -12.17 1.52 -18.18
N ARG A 105 -11.62 2.74 -18.15
CA ARG A 105 -11.27 3.51 -19.35
C ARG A 105 -10.20 2.80 -20.17
N GLN A 106 -9.13 2.33 -19.53
CA GLN A 106 -8.06 1.58 -20.17
C GLN A 106 -8.56 0.29 -20.82
N LYS A 107 -9.44 -0.45 -20.14
CA LYS A 107 -10.06 -1.65 -20.72
C LYS A 107 -10.92 -1.32 -21.94
N LYS A 108 -11.70 -0.24 -21.89
CA LYS A 108 -12.51 0.20 -23.03
C LYS A 108 -11.64 0.66 -24.21
N SER A 109 -10.59 1.44 -23.96
CA SER A 109 -9.68 1.88 -25.02
C SER A 109 -8.91 0.69 -25.62
N ALA A 110 -8.47 -0.26 -24.80
CA ALA A 110 -7.81 -1.47 -25.30
C ALA A 110 -8.77 -2.34 -26.14
N ALA A 111 -10.04 -2.45 -25.73
CA ALA A 111 -11.05 -3.17 -26.51
C ALA A 111 -11.33 -2.50 -27.86
N LEU A 112 -11.46 -1.16 -27.88
CA LEU A 112 -11.67 -0.38 -29.11
C LEU A 112 -10.49 -0.53 -30.08
N LEU A 113 -9.26 -0.42 -29.59
CA LEU A 113 -8.05 -0.63 -30.40
C LEU A 113 -8.01 -2.06 -30.98
N ALA A 114 -8.35 -3.08 -30.18
CA ALA A 114 -8.38 -4.46 -30.65
C ALA A 114 -9.49 -4.72 -31.70
N GLU A 115 -10.62 -4.01 -31.61
CA GLU A 115 -11.68 -4.08 -32.62
C GLU A 115 -11.29 -3.38 -33.92
N GLU A 116 -10.59 -2.25 -33.83
CA GLU A 116 -10.08 -1.50 -34.98
C GLU A 116 -9.00 -2.30 -35.72
N GLU A 117 -8.06 -2.91 -35.00
CA GLU A 117 -7.04 -3.81 -35.56
C GLU A 117 -7.66 -5.02 -36.27
N LYS A 118 -8.72 -5.60 -35.71
CA LYS A 118 -9.45 -6.71 -36.36
C LYS A 118 -10.16 -6.25 -37.62
N ALA A 119 -10.80 -5.09 -37.60
CA ALA A 119 -11.46 -4.52 -38.77
C ALA A 119 -10.46 -4.17 -39.89
N GLU A 120 -9.28 -3.66 -39.55
CA GLU A 120 -8.21 -3.43 -40.53
C GLU A 120 -7.63 -4.75 -41.06
N GLN A 121 -7.42 -5.76 -40.22
CA GLN A 121 -6.98 -7.08 -40.67
C GLN A 121 -7.99 -7.73 -41.61
N GLU A 122 -9.30 -7.63 -41.35
CA GLU A 122 -10.33 -8.11 -42.27
C GLU A 122 -10.34 -7.34 -43.59
N LYS A 123 -10.14 -6.02 -43.56
CA LYS A 123 -10.04 -5.19 -44.78
C LYS A 123 -8.82 -5.59 -45.61
N GLN A 124 -7.67 -5.77 -44.98
CA GLN A 124 -6.44 -6.22 -45.65
C GLN A 124 -6.60 -7.65 -46.18
N ALA A 125 -7.20 -8.57 -45.43
CA ALA A 125 -7.47 -9.93 -45.88
C ALA A 125 -8.45 -9.98 -47.08
N LYS A 126 -9.42 -9.05 -47.15
CA LYS A 126 -10.31 -8.90 -48.30
C LYS A 126 -9.60 -8.29 -49.52
N LEU A 127 -8.72 -7.30 -49.32
CA LEU A 127 -7.91 -6.71 -50.39
C LEU A 127 -6.90 -7.70 -51.00
N ILE A 128 -6.31 -8.58 -50.17
CA ILE A 128 -5.41 -9.64 -50.63
C ILE A 128 -6.19 -10.71 -51.43
N LYS A 129 -7.44 -10.99 -51.09
CA LYS A 129 -8.31 -11.91 -51.85
C LYS A 129 -8.90 -11.32 -53.13
N ALA A 130 -9.05 -9.99 -53.22
CA ALA A 130 -9.62 -9.29 -54.36
C ALA A 130 -8.58 -8.87 -55.42
N THR A 131 -7.28 -9.08 -55.16
CA THR A 131 -6.23 -8.93 -56.18
C THR A 131 -5.92 -10.30 -56.78
N PRO A 132 -6.53 -10.70 -57.92
CA PRO A 132 -6.00 -11.80 -58.70
C PRO A 132 -4.69 -11.31 -59.32
N ALA A 133 -3.56 -11.69 -58.71
CA ALA A 133 -2.27 -11.62 -59.37
C ALA A 133 -2.28 -12.62 -60.54
N ALA A 134 -2.77 -12.14 -61.69
CA ALA A 134 -2.32 -12.60 -62.99
C ALA A 134 -0.97 -11.94 -63.28
N SER A 135 0.09 -12.54 -62.75
CA SER A 135 1.39 -12.71 -63.39
C SER A 135 1.95 -14.00 -62.76
N GLY A 136 2.09 -15.12 -63.42
CA GLY A 136 2.68 -15.36 -64.73
C GLY A 136 3.67 -16.52 -64.54
N GLY A 137 3.31 -17.72 -65.00
CA GLY A 137 4.18 -18.80 -65.49
C GLY A 137 5.38 -19.33 -64.68
N ALA A 138 5.29 -20.63 -64.33
CA ALA A 138 6.30 -21.70 -64.39
C ALA A 138 7.75 -21.42 -63.90
N THR A 139 8.33 -22.17 -62.95
CA THR A 139 8.93 -23.49 -63.22
C THR A 139 9.45 -24.17 -61.93
N GLY A 140 9.10 -25.47 -61.75
CA GLY A 140 10.01 -26.57 -61.33
C GLY A 140 10.68 -26.63 -59.95
N GLY A 141 10.46 -27.75 -59.23
CA GLY A 141 11.37 -28.28 -58.19
C GLY A 141 10.66 -28.67 -56.90
N SER A 142 9.99 -29.83 -56.82
CA SER A 142 10.58 -31.11 -56.38
C SER A 142 11.23 -31.04 -54.99
N GLY A 143 10.65 -31.73 -53.99
CA GLY A 143 11.35 -31.94 -52.72
C GLY A 143 10.48 -32.33 -51.52
N SER A 144 9.93 -33.54 -51.57
CA SER A 144 9.57 -34.41 -50.43
C SER A 144 10.15 -34.09 -49.03
N LYS A 145 9.30 -34.22 -48.00
CA LYS A 145 9.47 -34.99 -46.72
C LYS A 145 8.64 -34.32 -45.61
N SER A 146 7.38 -34.68 -45.38
CA SER A 146 6.90 -35.86 -44.62
C SER A 146 7.76 -36.25 -43.40
N LEU A 147 7.15 -36.11 -42.23
CA LEU A 147 7.38 -36.82 -40.97
C LEU A 147 8.79 -36.83 -40.36
N GLY A 148 8.89 -36.19 -39.18
CA GLY A 148 9.98 -36.38 -38.24
C GLY A 148 9.48 -36.27 -36.80
N ILE A 149 8.74 -37.27 -36.34
CA ILE A 149 8.55 -37.58 -34.93
C ILE A 149 9.94 -37.79 -34.31
N SER A 150 10.28 -37.09 -33.24
CA SER A 150 11.28 -37.60 -32.29
C SER A 150 10.93 -37.19 -30.87
N LEU A 151 10.21 -38.11 -30.25
CA LEU A 151 10.09 -38.32 -28.82
C LEU A 151 11.30 -39.18 -28.39
N LYS A 152 12.17 -38.67 -27.52
CA LYS A 152 13.04 -39.43 -26.58
C LYS A 152 13.72 -38.43 -25.64
N LYS A 153 13.27 -38.39 -24.38
CA LYS A 153 13.80 -39.08 -23.17
C LYS A 153 14.86 -38.24 -22.48
#